data_AF-A0A0Q8WBJ0-F1
#
_entry.id   AF-A0A0Q8WBJ0-F1
#
_cell.length_a   1.000
_cell.length_b   1.000
_cell.length_c   1.000
_cell.angle_alpha   90.00
_cell.angle_beta   90.00
_cell.angle_gamma   90.00
#
_symmetry.space_group_name_H-M   'P 1'
#
loop_
_entity.id
_entity.type
_entity.pdbx_description
1 polymer ?
#
loop_
_entity_poly.entity_id
_entity_poly.type
_entity_poly.pdbx_seq_one_letter_code
_entity_poly.pdbx_strand_id
1 'polypeptide(L)'
;MEVKIGVQHAARELSVATESTPDAVLKALETAMKDDAVFTLTDTKGRTVAVPASKVAYLDFTSDLGRKVGFGLAASEAVTAAAK
;
A
#
# COMPACT_ATOMS: atom_id res chain seq x y z
N MET A 1 -3.07 3.32 -5.14
CA MET A 1 -2.79 2.61 -3.88
C MET A 1 -1.69 3.35 -3.14
N GLU A 2 -1.71 3.40 -1.81
CA GLU A 2 -0.63 4.01 -1.04
C GLU A 2 0.30 2.92 -0.48
N VAL A 3 1.60 3.10 -0.68
CA VAL A 3 2.66 2.24 -0.17
C VAL A 3 3.48 3.04 0.83
N LYS A 4 3.58 2.55 2.07
CA LYS A 4 4.49 3.11 3.07
C LYS A 4 5.71 2.22 3.20
N ILE A 5 6.87 2.85 3.19
CA ILE A 5 8.16 2.18 3.25
C ILE A 5 8.82 2.56 4.57
N GLY A 6 8.99 1.57 5.43
CA GLY A 6 9.85 1.68 6.60
C GLY A 6 11.30 1.42 6.22
N VAL A 7 12.22 2.32 6.57
CA VAL A 7 13.65 2.16 6.32
C VAL A 7 14.38 1.99 7.65
N GLN A 8 15.24 0.98 7.72
CA GLN A 8 16.07 0.73 8.90
C GLN A 8 16.96 1.95 9.18
N HIS A 9 17.02 2.36 10.45
CA HIS A 9 17.74 3.55 10.92
C HIS A 9 17.22 4.91 10.40
N ALA A 10 16.08 4.94 9.71
CA ALA A 10 15.39 6.18 9.40
C ALA A 10 14.33 6.47 10.46
N ALA A 11 14.27 7.72 10.93
CA ALA A 11 13.26 8.15 11.90
C ALA A 11 11.88 8.41 11.28
N ARG A 12 11.78 8.39 9.94
CA ARG A 12 10.55 8.70 9.20
C ARG A 12 10.29 7.64 8.14
N GLU A 13 9.03 7.33 7.96
CA GLU A 13 8.54 6.47 6.88
C GLU A 13 8.38 7.28 5.58
N LEU A 14 8.44 6.58 4.44
CA LEU A 14 8.22 7.18 3.12
C LEU A 14 6.88 6.69 2.56
N SER A 15 5.96 7.61 2.29
CA SER A 15 4.66 7.29 1.67
C SER A 15 4.69 7.60 0.18
N VAL A 16 4.35 6.61 -0.65
CA VAL A 16 4.31 6.70 -2.11
C VAL A 16 2.95 6.24 -2.61
N ALA A 17 2.23 7.11 -3.33
CA ALA A 17 1.01 6.78 -4.01
C ALA A 17 1.32 6.29 -5.43
N THR A 18 1.16 4.99 -5.66
CA THR A 18 1.43 4.34 -6.95
C THR A 18 0.17 3.66 -7.50
N GLU A 19 0.11 3.52 -8.82
CA GLU A 19 -0.92 2.73 -9.53
C GLU A 19 -0.51 1.27 -9.69
N SER A 20 0.70 0.91 -9.27
CA SER A 20 1.20 -0.47 -9.24
C SER A 20 0.40 -1.35 -8.28
N THR A 21 0.26 -2.63 -8.61
CA THR A 21 -0.32 -3.64 -7.72
C THR A 21 0.64 -4.02 -6.60
N PRO A 22 0.16 -4.50 -5.43
CA PRO A 22 1.02 -4.92 -4.32
C PRO A 22 2.04 -5.99 -4.75
N ASP A 23 1.60 -6.94 -5.57
CA ASP A 23 2.43 -8.04 -6.06
C ASP A 23 3.59 -7.56 -6.94
N ALA A 24 3.31 -6.59 -7.83
CA ALA A 24 4.35 -5.98 -8.67
C ALA A 24 5.40 -5.23 -7.83
N VAL A 25 4.96 -4.53 -6.77
CA VAL A 25 5.86 -3.81 -5.87
C VAL A 25 6.73 -4.77 -5.05
N LEU A 26 6.14 -5.85 -4.54
CA LEU A 26 6.88 -6.90 -3.82
C LEU A 26 7.93 -7.54 -4.72
N LYS A 27 7.56 -7.92 -5.94
CA LYS A 27 8.48 -8.51 -6.91
C LYS A 27 9.64 -7.57 -7.26
N ALA A 28 9.36 -6.27 -7.41
CA ALA A 28 10.39 -5.28 -7.64
C ALA A 28 11.37 -5.16 -6.45
N LEU A 29 10.86 -5.24 -5.22
CA LEU A 29 11.72 -5.29 -4.03
C LEU A 29 12.56 -6.57 -4.01
N GLU A 30 11.98 -7.75 -4.26
CA GLU A 30 12.70 -9.02 -4.28
C GLU A 30 13.84 -9.04 -5.31
N THR A 31 13.59 -8.50 -6.51
CA THR A 31 14.63 -8.32 -7.53
C THR A 31 15.72 -7.38 -7.02
N ALA A 32 15.35 -6.22 -6.48
CA ALA A 32 16.32 -5.27 -5.96
C ALA A 32 17.14 -5.85 -4.79
N MET A 33 16.57 -6.73 -3.97
CA MET A 33 17.30 -7.43 -2.89
C MET A 33 18.28 -8.46 -3.43
N LYS A 34 17.96 -9.17 -4.52
CA LYS A 34 18.86 -10.15 -5.14
C LYS A 34 20.08 -9.50 -5.80
N ASP A 35 19.87 -8.32 -6.38
CA ASP A 35 20.90 -7.58 -7.09
C ASP A 35 21.68 -6.60 -6.19
N ASP A 36 21.42 -6.61 -4.86
CA ASP A 36 21.92 -5.61 -3.90
C ASP A 36 21.73 -4.16 -4.40
N ALA A 37 20.60 -3.95 -5.09
CA ALA A 37 20.29 -2.73 -5.80
C ALA A 37 19.39 -1.79 -4.98
N VAL A 38 19.14 -0.61 -5.55
CA VAL A 38 18.23 0.37 -4.98
C VAL A 38 16.80 0.04 -5.41
N PHE A 39 15.92 -0.12 -4.43
CA PHE A 39 14.49 -0.22 -4.65
C PHE A 39 13.93 1.17 -4.96
N THR A 40 13.29 1.30 -6.12
CA THR A 40 12.74 2.58 -6.60
C THR A 40 11.25 2.47 -6.83
N LEU A 41 10.53 3.52 -6.44
CA LEU A 41 9.08 3.60 -6.55
C LEU A 41 8.70 5.00 -7.03
N THR A 42 8.00 5.07 -8.15
CA THR A 42 7.52 6.33 -8.71
C THR A 42 6.07 6.54 -8.36
N ASP A 43 5.80 7.73 -7.83
CA ASP A 43 4.48 8.22 -7.48
C ASP A 43 3.72 8.71 -8.73
N THR A 44 2.40 8.70 -8.68
CA THR A 44 1.51 9.28 -9.70
C THR A 44 1.81 10.74 -10.03
N LYS A 45 2.37 11.50 -9.08
CA LYS A 45 2.76 12.91 -9.26
C LYS A 45 4.15 13.10 -9.88
N GLY A 46 4.81 12.01 -10.32
CA GLY A 46 6.15 12.05 -10.91
C GLY A 46 7.28 12.15 -9.89
N ARG A 47 6.99 12.00 -8.59
CA ARG A 47 8.02 11.93 -7.53
C ARG A 47 8.57 10.51 -7.46
N THR A 48 9.87 10.34 -7.63
CA THR A 48 10.54 9.04 -7.45
C THR A 48 11.20 8.97 -6.08
N VAL A 49 10.94 7.88 -5.37
CA VAL A 49 11.58 7.53 -4.10
C VAL A 49 12.53 6.37 -4.36
N ALA A 50 13.74 6.46 -3.81
CA ALA A 50 14.79 5.47 -3.99
C ALA A 50 15.39 5.12 -2.63
N VAL A 51 15.42 3.84 -2.29
CA VAL A 51 15.95 3.33 -1.02
C VAL A 51 16.75 2.04 -1.24
N PRO A 52 17.88 1.82 -0.56
CA PRO A 52 18.61 0.57 -0.68
C PRO A 52 17.72 -0.61 -0.27
N ALA A 53 17.60 -1.64 -1.12
CA ALA A 53 16.70 -2.75 -0.87
C ALA A 53 17.02 -3.47 0.45
N SER A 54 18.31 -3.61 0.78
CA SER A 54 18.80 -4.23 2.02
C SER A 54 18.50 -3.42 3.28
N LYS A 55 18.02 -2.18 3.16
CA LYS A 55 17.63 -1.30 4.28
C LYS A 55 16.13 -1.16 4.43
N VAL A 56 15.32 -1.79 3.57
CA VAL A 56 13.87 -1.82 3.76
C VAL A 56 13.56 -2.66 4.99
N ALA A 57 12.83 -2.08 5.95
CA ALA A 57 12.37 -2.76 7.15
C ALA A 57 11.02 -3.43 6.91
N TYR A 58 10.11 -2.73 6.24
CA TYR A 58 8.78 -3.23 5.87
C TYR A 58 8.18 -2.41 4.73
N LEU A 59 7.18 -3.00 4.07
CA LEU A 59 6.27 -2.33 3.15
C LEU A 59 4.84 -2.50 3.69
N ASP A 60 4.14 -1.39 3.86
CA ASP A 60 2.72 -1.37 4.20
C ASP A 60 1.91 -0.91 2.99
N PHE A 61 0.91 -1.71 2.62
CA PHE A 61 0.09 -1.52 1.43
C PHE A 61 -1.32 -1.12 1.84
N THR A 62 -1.61 0.17 1.75
CA THR A 62 -2.95 0.70 2.00
C THR A 62 -3.70 0.80 0.68
N SER A 63 -4.70 -0.05 0.50
CA SER A 63 -5.64 0.05 -0.61
C SER A 63 -6.63 1.19 -0.33
N ASP A 64 -6.69 2.17 -1.24
CA ASP A 64 -7.74 3.19 -1.24
C ASP A 64 -9.05 2.57 -1.77
N LEU A 65 -9.52 1.50 -1.11
CA LEU A 65 -10.91 1.12 -1.18
C LEU A 65 -11.61 2.17 -0.32
N GLY A 66 -11.97 3.28 -0.97
CA GLY A 66 -12.48 4.49 -0.35
C GLY A 66 -13.35 4.18 0.87
N ARG A 67 -13.02 4.81 2.01
CA ARG A 67 -13.81 4.70 3.24
C ARG A 67 -15.28 4.79 2.87
N LYS A 68 -16.05 3.70 3.06
CA LYS A 68 -17.50 3.80 3.17
C LYS A 68 -17.77 4.67 4.38
N VAL A 69 -17.92 5.97 4.17
CA VAL A 69 -18.42 6.88 5.19
C VAL A 69 -19.88 6.51 5.42
N GLY A 70 -20.10 5.71 6.47
CA GLY A 70 -21.42 5.37 6.97
C GLY A 70 -22.05 6.57 7.68
N PHE A 71 -22.46 7.57 6.91
CA PHE A 71 -23.43 8.58 7.35
C PHE A 71 -24.75 8.34 6.60
N GLY A 72 -25.29 7.14 6.79
CA GLY A 72 -26.64 6.78 6.40
C GLY A 72 -27.27 6.11 7.61
N LEU A 73 -27.99 6.91 8.39
CA LEU A 73 -29.06 6.58 9.33
C LEU A 73 -29.15 5.11 9.78
N ALA A 74 -29.18 4.92 11.09
CA ALA A 74 -29.87 3.79 11.69
C ALA A 74 -31.25 3.61 11.04
N ALA A 75 -31.38 2.62 10.18
CA ALA A 75 -32.64 2.02 9.78
C ALA A 75 -32.42 0.52 9.83
N SER A 76 -32.75 -0.02 11.01
CA SER A 76 -33.11 -1.42 11.19
C SER A 76 -34.15 -1.79 10.14
N GLU A 77 -33.87 -2.79 9.32
CA GLU A 77 -34.92 -3.72 8.87
C GLU A 77 -34.29 -5.04 8.46
N ALA A 78 -34.32 -5.98 9.41
CA ALA A 78 -34.36 -7.39 9.08
C ALA A 78 -35.73 -7.66 8.43
N VAL A 79 -35.75 -7.81 7.10
CA VAL A 79 -36.89 -8.40 6.40
C VAL A 79 -36.46 -9.77 5.88
N THR A 80 -36.78 -10.75 6.73
CA THR A 80 -37.44 -12.01 6.41
C THR A 80 -36.79 -12.93 5.38
N ALA A 81 -36.16 -13.97 5.92
CA ALA A 81 -36.17 -15.29 5.32
C ALA A 81 -37.62 -15.75 5.12
N ALA A 82 -38.03 -15.96 3.87
CA ALA A 82 -39.22 -16.73 3.53
C ALA A 82 -38.78 -17.98 2.78
N ALA A 83 -38.74 -19.09 3.50
CA ALA A 83 -38.75 -20.41 2.95
C ALA A 83 -40.11 -20.67 2.27
N LYS A 84 -40.07 -21.09 1.00
CA LYS A 84 -40.87 -22.20 0.47
C LYS A 84 -40.25 -22.69 -0.84
#